data_AF-A0A7V3NJU7-F1
#
_entry.id   AF-A0A7V3NJU7-F1
#
_cell.length_a   1.000
_cell.length_b   1.000
_cell.length_c   1.000
_cell.angle_alpha   90.00
_cell.angle_beta   90.00
_cell.angle_gamma   90.00
#
_symmetry.space_group_name_H-M   'P 1'
#
loop_
_entity.id
_entity.type
_entity.pdbx_description
1 polymer ?
#
loop_
_entity_poly.entity_id
_entity_poly.type
_entity_poly.pdbx_seq_one_letter_code
_entity_poly.pdbx_strand_id
1 'polypeptide(L)'
;MGIFVFIVELIRIPAVVLGIIALIGLLMQRKPVGEVVSGTLKTVLGLLIMSVGIGALINALVPIQKMFEVGIPAAGFQTFVTFDEGVVGAVQAKGGEIGAAIGWTMFFGYVVHILLARFTKFRYIYLTGHMIWIHAGAFAILFYSFGLPLFWVVLLASIVDGAYMTLAPALAQPFMVKITGNDAIAFGHGQTSLNVIAGWVGKLIGNPKESAEDL
;
A
#
# COMPACT_ATOMS: atom_id res chain seq x y z
N MET A 1 -5.61 -9.23 -28.61
CA MET A 1 -4.75 -9.67 -27.48
C MET A 1 -3.69 -8.63 -27.12
N GLY A 2 -2.85 -8.15 -28.06
CA GLY A 2 -1.70 -7.28 -27.75
C GLY A 2 -2.01 -5.94 -27.07
N ILE A 3 -3.02 -5.20 -27.54
CA ILE A 3 -3.40 -3.89 -26.93
C ILE A 3 -3.87 -4.04 -25.49
N PHE A 4 -4.64 -5.10 -25.19
CA PHE A 4 -5.12 -5.36 -23.84
C PHE A 4 -3.96 -5.67 -22.88
N VAL A 5 -3.03 -6.53 -23.30
CA VAL A 5 -1.84 -6.87 -22.51
C VAL A 5 -0.99 -5.62 -22.26
N PHE A 6 -0.77 -4.80 -23.30
CA PHE A 6 -0.04 -3.54 -23.18
C PHE A 6 -0.68 -2.59 -22.15
N ILE A 7 -2.00 -2.41 -22.19
CA ILE A 7 -2.71 -1.55 -21.22
C ILE A 7 -2.56 -2.10 -19.80
N VAL A 8 -2.67 -3.42 -19.62
CA VAL A 8 -2.51 -4.06 -18.31
C VAL A 8 -1.08 -3.88 -17.78
N GLU A 9 -0.06 -4.09 -18.61
CA GLU A 9 1.34 -3.88 -18.23
C GLU A 9 1.63 -2.42 -17.88
N LEU A 10 1.06 -1.49 -18.64
CA LEU A 10 1.22 -0.06 -18.40
C LEU A 10 0.64 0.36 -17.04
N ILE A 11 -0.56 -0.11 -16.70
CA ILE A 11 -1.24 0.20 -15.43
C ILE A 11 -0.54 -0.49 -14.24
N ARG A 12 0.23 -1.55 -14.46
CA ARG A 12 1.02 -2.19 -13.39
C ARG A 12 2.22 -1.36 -12.95
N ILE A 13 2.63 -0.34 -13.71
CA ILE A 13 3.74 0.54 -13.33
C ILE A 13 3.21 1.66 -12.42
N PRO A 14 3.57 1.70 -11.11
CA PRO A 14 3.02 2.69 -10.18
C PRO A 14 3.28 4.14 -10.60
N ALA A 15 4.45 4.40 -11.20
CA ALA A 15 4.82 5.71 -11.74
C ALA A 15 3.82 6.20 -12.80
N VAL A 16 3.36 5.30 -13.66
CA VAL A 16 2.41 5.65 -14.72
C VAL A 16 1.02 5.90 -14.15
N VAL A 17 0.57 5.09 -13.19
CA VAL A 17 -0.73 5.28 -12.53
C VAL A 17 -0.81 6.63 -11.81
N LEU A 18 0.19 6.97 -10.98
CA LEU A 18 0.20 8.29 -10.33
C LEU A 18 0.34 9.43 -11.35
N GLY A 19 1.10 9.23 -12.43
CA GLY A 19 1.16 10.17 -13.55
C GLY A 19 -0.21 10.43 -14.18
N ILE A 20 -0.99 9.39 -14.45
CA ILE A 20 -2.36 9.50 -14.99
C ILE A 20 -3.28 10.21 -13.98
N ILE A 21 -3.16 9.90 -12.69
CA ILE A 21 -3.95 10.59 -11.64
C ILE A 21 -3.61 12.08 -11.61
N ALA A 22 -2.32 12.44 -11.66
CA ALA A 22 -1.89 13.83 -11.71
C ALA A 22 -2.38 14.53 -12.98
N LEU A 23 -2.28 13.88 -14.15
CA LEU A 23 -2.78 14.37 -15.43
C LEU A 23 -4.28 14.70 -15.35
N ILE A 24 -5.08 13.72 -14.91
CA ILE A 24 -6.54 13.89 -14.77
C ILE A 24 -6.84 15.00 -13.76
N GLY A 25 -6.18 15.01 -12.60
CA GLY A 25 -6.37 16.02 -11.57
C GLY A 25 -6.08 17.44 -12.06
N LEU A 26 -4.99 17.64 -12.80
CA LEU A 26 -4.59 18.93 -13.36
C LEU A 26 -5.53 19.38 -14.49
N LEU A 27 -6.00 18.44 -15.32
CA LEU A 27 -7.01 18.71 -16.35
C LEU A 27 -8.35 19.11 -15.73
N MET A 28 -8.80 18.41 -14.68
CA MET A 28 -10.02 18.75 -13.96
C MET A 28 -9.93 20.12 -13.27
N GLN A 29 -8.75 20.49 -12.81
CA GLN A 29 -8.45 21.84 -12.28
C GLN A 29 -8.29 22.91 -13.38
N ARG A 30 -8.39 22.52 -14.67
CA ARG A 30 -8.24 23.41 -15.83
C ARG A 30 -6.92 24.19 -15.84
N LYS A 31 -5.83 23.53 -15.45
CA LYS A 31 -4.50 24.14 -15.46
C LYS A 31 -4.00 24.36 -16.90
N PRO A 32 -3.13 25.36 -17.14
CA PRO A 32 -2.49 25.56 -18.44
C PRO A 32 -1.77 24.30 -18.92
N VAL A 33 -1.74 24.07 -20.24
CA VAL A 33 -1.14 22.85 -20.84
C VAL A 33 0.30 22.61 -20.37
N GLY A 34 1.10 23.67 -20.24
CA GLY A 34 2.47 23.58 -19.71
C GLY A 34 2.53 23.05 -18.27
N GLU A 35 1.61 23.46 -17.40
CA GLU A 35 1.51 22.95 -16.03
C GLU A 35 1.01 21.51 -16.00
N VAL A 36 0.05 21.15 -16.87
CA VAL A 36 -0.46 19.78 -16.99
C VAL A 36 0.66 18.82 -17.39
N VAL A 37 1.42 19.16 -18.44
CA VAL A 37 2.53 18.33 -18.93
C VAL A 37 3.64 18.26 -17.89
N SER A 38 4.11 19.40 -17.36
CA SER A 38 5.21 19.42 -16.41
C SER A 38 4.85 18.76 -15.07
N GLY A 39 3.64 18.95 -14.55
CA GLY A 39 3.16 18.31 -13.32
C GLY A 39 3.02 16.79 -13.46
N THR A 40 2.49 16.33 -14.59
CA THR A 40 2.40 14.89 -14.92
C THR A 40 3.80 14.27 -14.98
N LEU A 41 4.72 14.88 -15.74
CA LEU A 41 6.10 14.37 -15.88
C LEU A 41 6.85 14.39 -14.55
N LYS A 42 6.74 15.44 -13.74
CA LYS A 42 7.35 15.51 -12.41
C LYS A 42 6.86 14.39 -11.50
N THR A 43 5.57 14.05 -11.56
CA THR A 43 4.98 12.96 -10.78
C THR A 43 5.58 11.60 -11.19
N VAL A 44 5.65 11.34 -12.50
CA VAL A 44 6.23 10.10 -13.03
C VAL A 44 7.72 10.01 -12.68
N LEU A 45 8.50 11.07 -12.97
CA LEU A 45 9.94 11.11 -12.73
C LEU A 45 10.27 10.98 -11.25
N GLY A 46 9.49 11.61 -10.36
CA GLY A 46 9.68 11.49 -8.92
C GLY A 46 9.56 10.05 -8.44
N LEU A 47 8.55 9.32 -8.90
CA LEU A 47 8.42 7.89 -8.57
C LEU A 47 9.52 7.02 -9.20
N LEU A 48 9.98 7.33 -10.40
CA LEU A 48 11.06 6.58 -11.04
C LEU A 48 12.39 6.75 -10.27
N ILE A 49 12.73 7.97 -9.89
CA ILE A 49 13.92 8.27 -9.08
C ILE A 49 13.83 7.54 -7.73
N MET A 50 12.67 7.60 -7.07
CA MET A 50 12.46 6.89 -5.81
C MET A 50 12.63 5.37 -5.98
N SER A 51 12.11 4.80 -7.06
CA SER A 51 12.23 3.37 -7.37
C SER A 51 13.69 2.93 -7.53
N VAL A 52 14.53 3.77 -8.16
CA VAL A 52 15.98 3.51 -8.27
C VAL A 52 16.64 3.48 -6.89
N GLY A 53 16.31 4.44 -6.02
CA GLY A 53 16.83 4.48 -4.64
C GLY A 53 16.41 3.26 -3.81
N ILE A 54 15.14 2.86 -3.90
CA ILE A 54 14.62 1.65 -3.25
C ILE A 54 15.36 0.40 -3.76
N GLY A 55 15.56 0.29 -5.07
CA GLY A 55 16.29 -0.84 -5.66
C GLY A 55 17.74 -0.94 -5.16
N ALA A 56 18.45 0.19 -5.07
CA ALA A 56 19.79 0.22 -4.50
C ALA A 56 19.83 -0.23 -3.03
N LEU A 57 18.86 0.21 -2.23
CA LEU A 57 18.73 -0.19 -0.82
C LEU A 57 18.45 -1.70 -0.70
N ILE A 58 17.50 -2.23 -1.46
CA ILE A 58 17.18 -3.67 -1.46
C ILE A 58 18.43 -4.48 -1.83
N ASN A 59 19.16 -4.09 -2.88
CA ASN A 59 20.36 -4.78 -3.31
C ASN A 59 21.46 -4.82 -2.23
N ALA A 60 21.55 -3.78 -1.40
CA ALA A 60 22.47 -3.74 -0.27
C ALA A 60 22.01 -4.63 0.91
N LEU A 61 20.69 -4.80 1.10
CA LEU A 61 20.12 -5.59 2.19
C LEU A 61 20.04 -7.10 1.90
N VAL A 62 19.89 -7.50 0.62
CA VAL A 62 19.78 -8.93 0.22
C VAL A 62 20.93 -9.80 0.74
N PRO A 63 22.22 -9.38 0.69
CA PRO A 63 23.32 -10.17 1.26
C PRO A 63 23.19 -10.38 2.78
N ILE A 64 22.67 -9.39 3.52
CA ILE A 64 22.45 -9.47 4.96
C ILE A 64 21.36 -10.51 5.26
N GLN A 65 20.27 -10.50 4.50
CA GLN A 65 19.22 -11.51 4.63
C GLN A 65 19.77 -12.93 4.39
N LYS A 66 20.55 -13.12 3.32
CA LYS A 66 21.20 -14.41 3.04
C LYS A 66 22.15 -14.87 4.15
N MET A 67 22.87 -13.93 4.78
CA MET A 67 23.72 -14.23 5.93
C MET A 67 22.92 -14.83 7.09
N PHE A 68 21.73 -14.30 7.38
CA PHE A 68 20.85 -14.87 8.42
C PHE A 68 20.30 -16.24 8.03
N GLU A 69 19.93 -16.45 6.77
CA GLU A 69 19.44 -17.75 6.26
C GLU A 69 20.51 -18.85 6.38
N VAL A 70 21.79 -18.52 6.19
CA VAL A 70 22.91 -19.46 6.34
C VAL A 70 23.35 -19.60 7.80
N GLY A 71 23.42 -18.49 8.53
CA GLY A 71 23.95 -18.43 9.90
C GLY A 71 23.00 -18.98 10.96
N ILE A 72 21.70 -19.05 10.66
CA ILE A 72 20.68 -19.64 11.54
C ILE A 72 20.07 -20.84 10.80
N PRO A 73 20.68 -22.04 10.89
CA PRO A 73 20.19 -23.21 10.18
C PRO A 73 18.75 -23.53 10.57
N ALA A 74 17.91 -23.83 9.55
CA ALA A 74 16.49 -24.16 9.69
C ALA A 74 16.19 -25.42 10.55
N ALA A 75 17.22 -26.11 11.06
CA ALA A 75 17.12 -27.36 11.81
C ALA A 75 16.42 -27.23 13.19
N GLY A 76 15.94 -26.04 13.56
CA GLY A 76 15.06 -25.85 14.72
C GLY A 76 14.13 -24.63 14.62
N PHE A 77 14.16 -23.91 13.50
CA PHE A 77 13.39 -22.68 13.32
C PHE A 77 12.57 -22.74 12.04
N GLN A 78 11.28 -22.43 12.16
CA GLN A 78 10.40 -22.27 11.01
C GLN A 78 10.74 -20.94 10.33
N THR A 79 11.32 -21.00 9.13
CA THR A 79 11.54 -19.79 8.32
C THR A 79 10.20 -19.29 7.80
N PHE A 80 10.03 -17.98 7.72
CA PHE A 80 8.81 -17.36 7.18
C PHE A 80 9.18 -16.37 6.07
N VAL A 81 8.24 -16.17 5.14
CA VAL A 81 8.41 -15.24 4.03
C VAL A 81 8.35 -13.81 4.59
N THR A 82 9.41 -13.04 4.41
CA THR A 82 9.53 -11.65 4.91
C THR A 82 9.01 -10.60 3.90
N PHE A 83 8.27 -11.05 2.89
CA PHE A 83 7.74 -10.21 1.82
C PHE A 83 6.25 -10.48 1.66
N ASP A 84 5.43 -9.45 1.88
CA ASP A 84 3.97 -9.54 1.84
C ASP A 84 3.49 -10.01 0.46
N GLU A 85 4.12 -9.52 -0.61
CA GLU A 85 3.86 -9.92 -1.99
C GLU A 85 4.13 -11.41 -2.22
N GLY A 86 5.16 -11.96 -1.56
CA GLY A 86 5.51 -13.37 -1.67
C GLY A 86 4.42 -14.25 -1.09
N VAL A 87 3.84 -13.87 0.05
CA VAL A 87 2.76 -14.62 0.70
C VAL A 87 1.48 -14.56 -0.12
N VAL A 88 1.01 -13.36 -0.45
CA VAL A 88 -0.24 -13.19 -1.19
C VAL A 88 -0.12 -13.80 -2.60
N GLY A 89 1.01 -13.59 -3.27
CA GLY A 89 1.28 -14.15 -4.59
C GLY A 89 1.31 -15.68 -4.58
N ALA A 90 1.99 -16.30 -3.62
CA ALA A 90 2.04 -17.76 -3.50
C ALA A 90 0.66 -18.38 -3.22
N VAL A 91 -0.16 -17.72 -2.39
CA VAL A 91 -1.50 -18.21 -2.09
C VAL A 91 -2.45 -18.01 -3.28
N GLN A 92 -2.41 -16.86 -3.93
CA GLN A 92 -3.21 -16.60 -5.12
C GLN A 92 -2.86 -17.55 -6.26
N ALA A 93 -1.58 -17.91 -6.41
CA ALA A 93 -1.12 -18.87 -7.42
C ALA A 93 -1.69 -20.28 -7.25
N LYS A 94 -2.16 -20.65 -6.04
CA LYS A 94 -2.90 -21.91 -5.83
C LYS A 94 -4.25 -21.93 -6.56
N GLY A 95 -4.76 -20.77 -6.96
CA GLY A 95 -6.01 -20.62 -7.71
C GLY A 95 -7.24 -21.01 -6.89
N GLY A 96 -8.28 -21.47 -7.58
CA GLY A 96 -9.53 -21.91 -6.95
C GLY A 96 -10.25 -20.80 -6.18
N GLU A 97 -10.98 -21.20 -5.14
CA GLU A 97 -11.79 -20.28 -4.34
C GLU A 97 -10.96 -19.22 -3.62
N ILE A 98 -9.77 -19.56 -3.11
CA ILE A 98 -8.93 -18.58 -2.41
C ILE A 98 -8.37 -17.51 -3.36
N GLY A 99 -7.96 -17.89 -4.58
CA GLY A 99 -7.55 -16.92 -5.60
C GLY A 99 -8.71 -16.00 -6.02
N ALA A 100 -9.91 -16.56 -6.17
CA ALA A 100 -11.12 -15.77 -6.43
C ALA A 100 -11.46 -14.84 -5.26
N ALA A 101 -11.35 -15.32 -4.02
CA ALA A 101 -11.61 -14.52 -2.82
C ALA A 101 -10.72 -13.27 -2.77
N ILE A 102 -9.42 -13.39 -3.07
CA ILE A 102 -8.48 -12.26 -3.11
C ILE A 102 -8.93 -11.23 -4.16
N GLY A 103 -9.22 -11.67 -5.38
CA GLY A 103 -9.65 -10.77 -6.47
C GLY A 103 -10.97 -10.06 -6.19
N TRP A 104 -11.97 -10.79 -5.69
CA TRP A 104 -13.26 -10.20 -5.30
C TRP A 104 -13.14 -9.28 -4.10
N THR A 105 -12.30 -9.65 -3.13
CA THR A 105 -12.02 -8.81 -1.97
C THR A 105 -11.42 -7.48 -2.39
N MET A 106 -10.45 -7.51 -3.31
CA MET A 106 -9.82 -6.30 -3.86
C MET A 106 -10.85 -5.37 -4.52
N PHE A 107 -11.76 -5.92 -5.31
CA PHE A 107 -12.81 -5.13 -5.96
C PHE A 107 -13.82 -4.55 -4.96
N PHE A 108 -14.48 -5.41 -4.19
CA PHE A 108 -15.54 -4.98 -3.27
C PHE A 108 -15.00 -4.23 -2.06
N GLY A 109 -13.79 -4.52 -1.61
CA GLY A 109 -13.11 -3.78 -0.55
C GLY A 109 -12.82 -2.35 -0.97
N TYR A 110 -12.37 -2.14 -2.20
CA TYR A 110 -12.20 -0.79 -2.74
C TYR A 110 -13.52 -0.06 -2.94
N VAL A 111 -14.60 -0.76 -3.31
CA VAL A 111 -15.96 -0.17 -3.32
C VAL A 111 -16.37 0.28 -1.91
N VAL A 112 -16.21 -0.57 -0.90
CA VAL A 112 -16.48 -0.20 0.50
C VAL A 112 -15.65 1.01 0.91
N HIS A 113 -14.36 1.04 0.58
CA HIS A 113 -13.48 2.17 0.85
C HIS A 113 -14.00 3.49 0.25
N ILE A 114 -14.40 3.48 -1.02
CA ILE A 114 -14.99 4.67 -1.69
C ILE A 114 -16.30 5.08 -1.01
N LEU A 115 -17.18 4.13 -0.66
CA LEU A 115 -18.43 4.44 0.03
C LEU A 115 -18.17 5.06 1.39
N LEU A 116 -17.23 4.52 2.17
CA LEU A 116 -16.84 5.10 3.46
C LEU A 116 -16.24 6.50 3.28
N ALA A 117 -15.35 6.70 2.31
CA ALA A 117 -14.80 8.02 2.00
C ALA A 117 -15.87 9.02 1.52
N ARG A 118 -16.94 8.54 0.88
CA ARG A 118 -18.05 9.36 0.39
C ARG A 118 -19.08 9.73 1.46
N PHE A 119 -19.40 8.83 2.38
CA PHE A 119 -20.48 9.02 3.34
C PHE A 119 -20.02 9.37 4.75
N THR A 120 -18.74 9.13 5.08
CA THR A 120 -18.17 9.49 6.39
C THR A 120 -17.37 10.80 6.31
N LYS A 121 -16.89 11.27 7.48
CA LYS A 121 -15.95 12.40 7.58
C LYS A 121 -14.53 12.05 7.13
N PHE A 122 -14.20 10.77 6.95
CA PHE A 122 -12.86 10.31 6.62
C PHE A 122 -12.63 10.33 5.10
N ARG A 123 -12.32 11.51 4.56
CA ARG A 123 -12.20 11.78 3.11
C ARG A 123 -10.85 11.35 2.51
N TYR A 124 -10.37 10.15 2.85
CA TYR A 124 -9.09 9.61 2.35
C TYR A 124 -9.34 8.63 1.21
N ILE A 125 -8.55 8.76 0.14
CA ILE A 125 -8.54 7.80 -0.97
C ILE A 125 -7.18 7.12 -1.02
N TYR A 126 -7.18 5.82 -0.83
CA TYR A 126 -6.01 4.97 -0.80
C TYR A 126 -5.59 4.63 -2.23
N LEU A 127 -4.44 5.12 -2.69
CA LEU A 127 -4.03 5.03 -4.10
C LEU A 127 -2.88 4.04 -4.36
N THR A 128 -2.36 3.39 -3.31
CA THR A 128 -1.19 2.50 -3.41
C THR A 128 -1.60 1.12 -3.94
N GLY A 129 -1.66 0.96 -5.27
CA GLY A 129 -2.22 -0.21 -5.94
C GLY A 129 -1.69 -1.58 -5.47
N HIS A 130 -0.37 -1.74 -5.36
CA HIS A 130 0.22 -3.01 -4.89
C HIS A 130 -0.20 -3.33 -3.45
N MET A 131 -0.34 -2.31 -2.59
CA MET A 131 -0.82 -2.48 -1.21
C MET A 131 -2.33 -2.78 -1.16
N ILE A 132 -3.15 -2.24 -2.06
CA ILE A 132 -4.58 -2.61 -2.15
C ILE A 132 -4.69 -4.13 -2.42
N TRP A 133 -3.88 -4.64 -3.34
CA TRP A 133 -3.83 -6.08 -3.62
C TRP A 133 -3.33 -6.89 -2.42
N ILE A 134 -2.27 -6.43 -1.73
CA ILE A 134 -1.72 -7.10 -0.55
C ILE A 134 -2.75 -7.17 0.58
N HIS A 135 -3.44 -6.06 0.91
CA HIS A 135 -4.42 -6.04 1.99
C HIS A 135 -5.63 -6.91 1.68
N ALA A 136 -6.15 -6.82 0.45
CA ALA A 136 -7.20 -7.72 -0.01
C ALA A 136 -6.77 -9.18 0.11
N GLY A 137 -5.52 -9.48 -0.27
CA GLY A 137 -4.85 -10.75 -0.06
C GLY A 137 -4.89 -11.20 1.40
N ALA A 138 -4.32 -10.39 2.29
CA ALA A 138 -4.19 -10.69 3.70
C ALA A 138 -5.55 -10.96 4.36
N PHE A 139 -6.56 -10.10 4.15
CA PHE A 139 -7.87 -10.28 4.74
C PHE A 139 -8.64 -11.46 4.14
N ALA A 140 -8.56 -11.68 2.82
CA ALA A 140 -9.18 -12.84 2.19
C ALA A 140 -8.57 -14.15 2.71
N ILE A 141 -7.24 -14.23 2.83
CA ILE A 141 -6.52 -15.40 3.36
C ILE A 141 -6.92 -15.63 4.82
N LEU A 142 -7.00 -14.57 5.63
CA LEU A 142 -7.43 -14.65 7.03
C LEU A 142 -8.82 -15.26 7.15
N PHE A 143 -9.83 -14.71 6.48
CA PHE A 143 -11.20 -15.21 6.59
C PHE A 143 -11.37 -16.59 5.95
N TYR A 144 -10.65 -16.89 4.87
CA TYR A 144 -10.63 -18.23 4.28
C TYR A 144 -10.05 -19.27 5.24
N SER A 145 -9.06 -18.91 6.05
CA SER A 145 -8.45 -19.82 7.03
C SER A 145 -9.42 -20.32 8.11
N PHE A 146 -10.54 -19.61 8.33
CA PHE A 146 -11.61 -20.03 9.23
C PHE A 146 -12.55 -21.09 8.63
N GLY A 147 -12.31 -21.54 7.39
CA GLY A 147 -13.15 -22.53 6.71
C GLY A 147 -14.50 -21.97 6.26
N LEU A 148 -14.62 -20.65 6.11
CA LEU A 148 -15.84 -20.00 5.67
C LEU A 148 -16.09 -20.23 4.17
N PRO A 149 -17.37 -20.35 3.74
CA PRO A 149 -17.71 -20.36 2.32
C PRO A 149 -17.27 -19.06 1.63
N LEU A 150 -16.93 -19.14 0.34
CA LEU A 150 -16.41 -18.03 -0.47
C LEU A 150 -17.20 -16.71 -0.30
N PHE A 151 -18.53 -16.77 -0.31
CA PHE A 151 -19.38 -15.59 -0.13
C PHE A 151 -19.07 -14.85 1.17
N TRP A 152 -18.96 -15.57 2.28
CA TRP A 152 -18.68 -14.98 3.59
C TRP A 152 -17.25 -14.45 3.70
N VAL A 153 -16.28 -15.16 3.08
CA VAL A 153 -14.91 -14.69 2.98
C VAL A 153 -14.86 -13.33 2.28
N VAL A 154 -15.43 -13.24 1.08
CA VAL A 154 -15.42 -11.99 0.29
C VAL A 154 -16.14 -10.87 1.03
N LEU A 155 -17.33 -11.14 1.59
CA LEU A 155 -18.10 -10.12 2.29
C LEU A 155 -17.34 -9.53 3.48
N LEU A 156 -16.82 -10.39 4.36
CA LEU A 156 -16.13 -9.95 5.58
C LEU A 156 -14.79 -9.31 5.25
N ALA A 157 -14.01 -9.92 4.35
CA ALA A 157 -12.72 -9.40 3.93
C ALA A 157 -12.87 -8.02 3.28
N SER A 158 -13.86 -7.82 2.40
CA SER A 158 -14.09 -6.51 1.76
C SER A 158 -14.52 -5.43 2.75
N ILE A 159 -15.35 -5.76 3.73
CA ILE A 159 -15.76 -4.78 4.75
C ILE A 159 -14.53 -4.34 5.55
N VAL A 160 -13.71 -5.30 6.00
CA VAL A 160 -12.52 -5.01 6.80
C VAL A 160 -11.45 -4.30 5.99
N ASP A 161 -11.17 -4.75 4.77
CA ASP A 161 -10.20 -4.13 3.86
C ASP A 161 -10.59 -2.70 3.49
N GLY A 162 -11.86 -2.48 3.14
CA GLY A 162 -12.38 -1.14 2.85
C GLY A 162 -12.30 -0.21 4.06
N ALA A 163 -12.66 -0.71 5.25
CA ALA A 163 -12.52 0.03 6.50
C ALA A 163 -11.05 0.34 6.82
N TYR A 164 -10.14 -0.61 6.62
CA TYR A 164 -8.70 -0.41 6.81
C TYR A 164 -8.18 0.70 5.90
N MET A 165 -8.47 0.64 4.61
CA MET A 165 -8.03 1.64 3.63
C MET A 165 -8.56 3.06 3.94
N THR A 166 -9.73 3.18 4.59
CA THR A 166 -10.28 4.49 5.00
C THR A 166 -9.75 4.97 6.35
N LEU A 167 -9.69 4.08 7.34
CA LEU A 167 -9.44 4.43 8.74
C LEU A 167 -7.94 4.49 9.07
N ALA A 168 -7.10 3.67 8.42
CA ALA A 168 -5.67 3.70 8.66
C ALA A 168 -5.05 5.09 8.31
N PRO A 169 -5.31 5.68 7.14
CA PRO A 169 -4.83 7.04 6.85
C PRO A 169 -5.36 8.08 7.84
N ALA A 170 -6.62 7.95 8.26
CA ALA A 170 -7.22 8.83 9.26
C ALA A 170 -6.51 8.75 10.61
N LEU A 171 -6.10 7.55 11.03
CA LEU A 171 -5.37 7.31 12.27
C LEU A 171 -3.96 7.90 12.22
N ALA A 172 -3.29 7.80 11.07
CA ALA A 172 -1.96 8.38 10.87
C ALA A 172 -1.96 9.91 10.70
N GLN A 173 -3.10 10.50 10.30
CA GLN A 173 -3.15 11.90 9.88
C GLN A 173 -2.57 12.91 10.88
N PRO A 174 -2.85 12.83 12.19
CA PRO A 174 -2.28 13.78 13.15
C PRO A 174 -0.75 13.76 13.21
N PHE A 175 -0.13 12.62 12.91
CA PHE A 175 1.33 12.50 12.80
C PHE A 175 1.81 13.02 11.45
N MET A 176 1.11 12.67 10.36
CA MET A 176 1.43 13.17 9.02
C MET A 176 1.44 14.70 8.96
N VAL A 177 0.42 15.36 9.51
CA VAL A 177 0.35 16.84 9.52
C VAL A 177 1.54 17.47 10.23
N LYS A 178 2.06 16.83 11.29
CA LYS A 178 3.26 17.31 12.00
C LYS A 178 4.53 17.12 11.17
N ILE A 179 4.62 16.01 10.43
CA ILE A 179 5.79 15.65 9.62
C ILE A 179 5.84 16.51 8.34
N THR A 180 4.70 16.70 7.68
CA THR A 180 4.61 17.40 6.38
C THR A 180 4.31 18.90 6.51
N GLY A 181 3.87 19.34 7.69
CA GLY A 181 3.46 20.72 7.95
C GLY A 181 2.10 21.11 7.34
N ASN A 182 1.36 20.18 6.73
CA ASN A 182 0.04 20.43 6.13
C ASN A 182 -0.81 19.14 6.08
N ASP A 183 -2.09 19.28 5.73
CA ASP A 183 -3.05 18.17 5.67
C ASP A 183 -3.38 17.69 4.24
N ALA A 184 -2.59 18.11 3.24
CA ALA A 184 -2.86 17.82 1.82
C ALA A 184 -2.68 16.33 1.45
N ILE A 185 -1.84 15.61 2.21
CA ILE A 185 -1.57 14.18 1.98
C ILE A 185 -1.75 13.38 3.28
N ALA A 186 -2.13 12.12 3.11
CA ALA A 186 -2.24 11.15 4.19
C ALA A 186 -1.38 9.92 3.91
N PHE A 187 -1.08 9.15 4.96
CA PHE A 187 -0.26 7.95 4.85
C PHE A 187 -1.11 6.74 4.47
N GLY A 188 -0.80 6.12 3.32
CA GLY A 188 -1.48 4.92 2.83
C GLY A 188 -0.53 3.74 2.66
N HIS A 189 -0.25 3.01 3.75
CA HIS A 189 0.57 1.78 3.74
C HIS A 189 0.16 0.76 4.82
N GLY A 190 0.57 -0.50 4.68
CA GLY A 190 0.32 -1.61 5.64
C GLY A 190 0.87 -1.42 7.08
N GLN A 191 1.88 -0.56 7.26
CA GLN A 191 2.57 -0.36 8.53
C GLN A 191 1.98 0.76 9.40
N THR A 192 0.75 1.19 9.10
CA THR A 192 0.15 2.38 9.72
C THR A 192 -0.01 2.27 11.24
N SER A 193 -0.48 1.12 11.73
CA SER A 193 -0.64 0.89 13.17
C SER A 193 0.69 0.96 13.92
N LEU A 194 1.73 0.32 13.37
CA LEU A 194 3.08 0.36 13.91
C LEU A 194 3.61 1.79 13.99
N ASN A 195 3.50 2.56 12.90
CA ASN A 195 3.96 3.95 12.84
C ASN A 195 3.23 4.84 13.85
N VAL A 196 1.92 4.66 14.00
CA VAL A 196 1.10 5.42 14.95
C VAL A 196 1.49 5.08 16.39
N ILE A 197 1.68 3.79 16.70
CA ILE A 197 2.13 3.35 18.03
C ILE A 197 3.51 3.90 18.32
N ALA A 198 4.46 3.79 17.38
CA ALA A 198 5.81 4.33 17.53
C ALA A 198 5.78 5.84 17.75
N GLY A 199 4.96 6.58 16.98
CA GLY A 199 4.78 8.02 17.18
C GLY A 199 4.16 8.36 18.53
N TRP A 200 3.23 7.54 19.04
CA TRP A 200 2.64 7.74 20.36
C TRP A 200 3.64 7.47 21.49
N VAL A 201 4.40 6.38 21.39
CA VAL A 201 5.50 6.07 22.33
C VAL A 201 6.55 7.19 22.28
N GLY A 202 6.97 7.63 21.10
CA GLY A 202 7.91 8.73 20.93
C GLY A 202 7.44 10.04 21.57
N LYS A 203 6.13 10.29 21.61
CA LYS A 203 5.56 11.43 22.36
C LYS A 203 5.69 11.28 23.88
N LEU A 204 5.71 10.06 24.40
CA LEU A 204 5.81 9.76 25.84
C LEU A 204 7.26 9.81 26.34
N ILE A 205 8.21 9.30 25.54
CA ILE A 205 9.60 9.11 25.98
C ILE A 205 10.62 9.99 25.26
N GLY A 206 10.25 10.60 24.13
CA GLY A 206 11.16 11.35 23.26
C GLY A 206 11.13 12.86 23.49
N ASN A 207 12.18 13.54 23.03
CA ASN A 207 12.31 14.99 23.04
C ASN A 207 12.41 15.50 21.59
N PRO A 208 11.46 16.33 21.10
CA PRO A 208 11.50 16.87 19.75
C PRO A 208 12.77 17.68 19.41
N LYS A 209 13.50 18.18 20.43
CA LYS A 209 14.78 18.90 20.23
C LYS A 209 15.95 17.97 19.92
N GLU A 210 15.80 16.67 20.13
CA GLU A 210 16.81 15.64 19.87
C GLU A 210 16.44 14.86 18.61
N SER A 211 15.87 15.55 17.62
CA SER A 211 15.50 14.96 16.34
C SER A 211 16.73 14.49 15.59
N ALA A 212 16.72 13.27 15.07
CA ALA A 212 17.80 12.73 14.24
C ALA A 212 18.03 13.52 12.94
N GLU A 213 17.03 14.30 12.51
CA GLU A 213 17.15 15.21 11.36
C GLU A 213 18.03 16.44 11.67
N ASP A 214 18.22 16.78 12.94
CA ASP A 214 18.95 17.96 13.42
C ASP A 214 20.26 17.59 14.17
N LEU A 215 20.68 16.31 14.14
CA LEU A 215 21.91 15.82 14.76
C LEU A 215 23.16 16.10 13.91
#